data_AF-A0A966VZC2-F1
#
_entry.id   AF-A0A966VZC2-F1
#
_cell.length_a   1.000
_cell.length_b   1.000
_cell.length_c   1.000
_cell.angle_alpha   90.00
_cell.angle_beta   90.00
_cell.angle_gamma   90.00
#
_symmetry.space_group_name_H-M   'P 1'
#
loop_
_entity.id
_entity.type
_entity.pdbx_description
1 polymer ?
#
loop_
_entity_poly.entity_id
_entity_poly.type
_entity_poly.pdbx_seq_one_letter_code
_entity_poly.pdbx_strand_id
1 'polypeptide(L)'
;MDLGLWIVLLWLGTTLTLPAAAPVKIRLATLAPKDTSPHKSLQQMGEAWRKATGDQVQLTIFTDGTMGGEADMVRRMRIGQIQAAML
;
A
#
# COMPACT_ATOMS: atom_id res chain seq x y z
N MET A 1 50.69 9.09 20.42
CA MET A 1 49.28 9.51 20.36
C MET A 1 48.86 9.33 18.93
N ASP A 2 48.49 8.10 18.60
CA ASP A 2 48.47 7.58 17.24
C ASP A 2 47.29 8.11 16.42
N LEU A 3 47.63 8.69 15.27
CA LEU A 3 46.71 9.20 14.24
C LEU A 3 45.71 8.12 13.74
N GLY A 4 46.04 6.84 13.94
CA GLY A 4 45.22 5.69 13.55
C GLY A 4 43.90 5.56 14.32
N LEU A 5 43.81 6.07 15.56
CA LEU A 5 42.58 5.96 16.36
C LEU A 5 41.44 6.82 15.80
N TRP A 6 41.78 7.96 15.19
CA TRP A 6 40.81 8.89 14.61
C TRP A 6 40.24 8.39 13.28
N ILE A 7 41.03 7.66 12.48
CA ILE A 7 40.60 7.09 11.20
C ILE A 7 39.61 5.94 11.40
N VAL A 8 39.81 5.12 12.45
CA VAL A 8 38.90 4.01 12.79
C VAL A 8 37.54 4.53 13.28
N LEU A 9 37.52 5.63 14.02
CA LEU A 9 36.29 6.28 14.49
C LEU A 9 35.48 6.91 13.34
N LEU A 10 36.15 7.38 12.29
CA LEU A 10 35.54 7.94 11.09
C LEU A 10 34.88 6.86 10.21
N TRP A 11 35.39 5.62 10.24
CA TRP A 11 34.81 4.48 9.51
C TRP A 11 33.70 3.74 10.26
N LEU A 12 33.58 3.91 11.58
CA LEU A 12 32.51 3.28 12.38
C LEU A 12 31.19 4.07 12.38
N GLY A 13 31.20 5.27 11.79
CA GLY A 13 30.04 6.15 11.64
C GLY A 13 29.15 5.84 10.43
N THR A 14 29.39 4.75 9.69
CA THR A 14 28.55 4.32 8.57
C THR A 14 27.18 3.93 9.09
N THR A 15 26.26 4.86 8.92
CA THR A 15 24.84 4.85 9.30
C THR A 15 24.19 3.47 9.13
N LEU A 16 23.70 2.89 10.23
CA LEU A 16 22.63 1.89 10.16
C LEU A 16 21.37 2.56 9.57
N THR A 17 21.24 2.53 8.26
CA THR A 17 19.97 2.84 7.60
C THR A 17 19.07 1.62 7.72
N LEU A 18 18.14 1.66 8.68
CA LEU A 18 17.08 0.66 8.78
C LEU A 18 16.21 0.76 7.51
N PRO A 19 15.95 -0.34 6.79
CA PRO A 19 15.07 -0.30 5.63
C PRO A 19 13.67 0.12 6.08
N ALA A 20 13.11 1.14 5.44
CA ALA A 20 11.71 1.52 5.67
C ALA A 20 10.80 0.34 5.27
N ALA A 21 9.80 0.05 6.09
CA ALA A 21 8.83 -1.01 5.79
C ALA A 21 8.14 -0.73 4.46
N ALA A 22 8.01 -1.77 3.62
CA ALA A 22 7.33 -1.63 2.34
C ALA A 22 5.86 -1.19 2.55
N PRO A 23 5.34 -0.29 1.71
CA PRO A 23 3.96 0.17 1.84
C PRO A 23 2.98 -0.99 1.63
N VAL A 24 1.94 -1.03 2.46
CA VAL A 24 0.82 -1.96 2.35
C VAL A 24 -0.04 -1.55 1.16
N LYS A 25 -0.14 -2.43 0.16
CA LYS A 25 -0.99 -2.23 -1.02
C LYS A 25 -2.30 -2.98 -0.84
N ILE A 26 -3.40 -2.24 -0.86
CA ILE A 26 -4.76 -2.78 -0.78
C ILE A 26 -5.39 -2.65 -2.16
N ARG A 27 -5.69 -3.77 -2.81
CA ARG A 27 -6.44 -3.83 -4.07
C ARG A 27 -7.89 -4.17 -3.76
N LEU A 28 -8.79 -3.24 -4.03
CA LEU A 28 -10.22 -3.37 -3.80
C LEU A 28 -10.94 -3.49 -5.14
N ALA A 29 -11.75 -4.53 -5.33
CA ALA A 29 -12.62 -4.67 -6.51
C ALA A 29 -14.06 -4.25 -6.18
N THR A 30 -14.77 -3.69 -7.15
CA THR A 30 -16.19 -3.36 -6.98
C THR A 30 -16.97 -3.42 -8.28
N LEU A 31 -18.24 -3.80 -8.18
CA LEU A 31 -19.21 -3.69 -9.28
C LEU A 31 -19.74 -2.26 -9.43
N ALA A 32 -19.53 -1.39 -8.44
CA ALA A 32 -19.94 -0.01 -8.52
C ALA A 32 -19.27 0.68 -9.73
N PRO A 33 -20.04 1.40 -10.56
CA PRO A 33 -19.48 2.11 -11.69
C PRO A 33 -18.53 3.21 -11.24
N LYS A 34 -17.57 3.55 -12.10
CA LYS A 34 -16.74 4.74 -11.89
C LYS A 34 -17.59 6.00 -11.72
N ASP A 35 -17.02 6.98 -11.02
CA ASP A 35 -17.61 8.29 -10.72
C ASP A 35 -18.95 8.31 -9.95
N THR A 36 -19.43 7.15 -9.49
CA THR A 36 -20.59 7.04 -8.59
C THR A 36 -20.24 7.45 -7.15
N SER A 37 -21.25 7.75 -6.34
CA SER A 37 -21.06 8.07 -4.91
C SER A 37 -20.20 7.05 -4.15
N PRO A 38 -20.48 5.72 -4.21
CA PRO A 38 -19.66 4.74 -3.50
C PRO A 38 -18.20 4.73 -3.99
N HIS A 39 -17.95 4.88 -5.29
CA HIS A 39 -16.59 5.00 -5.81
C HIS A 39 -15.87 6.23 -5.22
N LYS A 40 -16.53 7.39 -5.17
CA LYS A 40 -15.98 8.61 -4.56
C LYS A 40 -15.69 8.42 -3.07
N SER A 41 -16.57 7.76 -2.32
CA SER A 41 -16.35 7.44 -0.91
C SER A 41 -15.13 6.53 -0.71
N LEU A 42 -14.94 5.53 -1.57
CA LEU A 42 -13.75 4.67 -1.53
C LEU A 42 -12.47 5.43 -1.85
N GLN A 43 -12.51 6.37 -2.80
CA GLN A 43 -11.36 7.25 -3.09
C GLN A 43 -11.01 8.14 -1.88
N GLN A 44 -12.02 8.75 -1.25
CA GLN A 44 -11.83 9.57 -0.04
C GLN A 44 -11.23 8.74 1.11
N MET A 45 -11.68 7.50 1.28
CA MET A 45 -11.11 6.56 2.24
C MET A 45 -9.64 6.25 1.95
N GLY A 46 -9.31 5.96 0.68
CA GLY A 46 -7.93 5.72 0.25
C GLY A 46 -7.01 6.92 0.49
N GLU A 47 -7.47 8.13 0.17
CA GLU A 47 -6.79 9.40 0.47
C GLU A 47 -6.56 9.59 1.97
N ALA A 48 -7.58 9.32 2.79
CA ALA A 48 -7.50 9.46 4.24
C ALA A 48 -6.48 8.48 4.84
N TRP A 49 -6.49 7.21 4.41
CA TRP A 49 -5.50 6.22 4.84
C TRP A 49 -4.09 6.57 4.41
N ARG A 50 -3.91 7.03 3.17
CA ARG A 50 -2.61 7.46 2.66
C ARG A 50 -2.04 8.60 3.52
N LYS A 51 -2.85 9.62 3.83
CA LYS A 51 -2.44 10.75 4.67
C LYS A 51 -2.15 10.33 6.11
N ALA A 52 -3.03 9.53 6.71
CA ALA A 52 -2.89 9.09 8.10
C ALA A 52 -1.66 8.20 8.33
N THR A 53 -1.19 7.52 7.29
CA THR A 53 -0.09 6.55 7.38
C THR A 53 1.23 7.06 6.79
N GLY A 54 1.27 8.30 6.28
CA GLY A 54 2.44 8.84 5.59
C GLY A 54 2.81 8.02 4.35
N ASP A 55 1.82 7.77 3.48
CA ASP A 55 1.94 6.98 2.23
C ASP A 55 2.22 5.47 2.41
N GLN A 56 2.25 4.97 3.66
CA GLN A 56 2.48 3.55 3.97
C GLN A 56 1.28 2.64 3.67
N VAL A 57 0.08 3.18 3.49
CA VAL A 57 -1.11 2.42 3.04
C VAL A 57 -1.62 3.01 1.73
N GLN A 58 -1.66 2.19 0.69
CA GLN A 58 -2.03 2.59 -0.67
C GLN A 58 -3.22 1.77 -1.14
N LEU A 59 -4.35 2.43 -1.41
CA LEU A 59 -5.57 1.81 -1.93
C LEU A 59 -5.64 1.95 -3.45
N THR A 60 -5.82 0.83 -4.16
CA THR A 60 -6.13 0.76 -5.59
C THR A 60 -7.53 0.21 -5.76
N ILE A 61 -8.39 0.91 -6.50
CA ILE A 61 -9.80 0.54 -6.71
C ILE A 61 -9.98 0.07 -8.16
N PHE A 62 -10.52 -1.13 -8.33
CA PHE A 62 -10.93 -1.72 -9.61
C PHE A 62 -12.45 -1.64 -9.72
N THR A 63 -12.96 -0.69 -10.50
CA THR A 63 -14.40 -0.45 -10.69
C THR A 63 -14.99 -1.29 -11.80
N ASP A 64 -16.30 -1.12 -12.03
CA ASP A 64 -17.03 -1.60 -13.20
C ASP A 64 -16.94 -3.13 -13.41
N GLY A 65 -16.67 -3.90 -12.35
CA GLY A 65 -16.50 -5.34 -12.45
C GLY A 65 -15.28 -5.77 -13.28
N THR A 66 -14.26 -4.92 -13.43
CA THR A 66 -13.02 -5.24 -14.18
C THR A 66 -12.28 -6.48 -13.66
N MET A 67 -12.57 -6.92 -12.43
CA MET A 67 -12.01 -8.13 -11.82
C MET A 67 -12.94 -9.36 -11.91
N GLY A 68 -14.01 -9.29 -12.68
CA GLY A 68 -15.04 -10.34 -12.85
C GLY A 68 -16.26 -10.11 -11.96
N GLY A 69 -17.15 -11.10 -11.89
CA GLY A 69 -18.31 -11.07 -11.01
C GLY A 69 -17.94 -11.30 -9.54
N GLU A 70 -18.93 -11.29 -8.65
CA GLU A 70 -18.71 -11.46 -7.21
C GLU A 70 -17.94 -12.75 -6.87
N ALA A 71 -18.31 -13.87 -7.51
CA ALA A 71 -17.63 -15.16 -7.32
C ALA A 71 -16.16 -15.12 -7.76
N ASP A 72 -15.84 -14.42 -8.86
CA ASP A 72 -14.47 -14.22 -9.31
C ASP A 72 -13.69 -13.37 -8.30
N MET A 73 -14.30 -12.30 -7.78
CA MET A 73 -13.66 -11.45 -6.77
C MET A 73 -13.34 -12.24 -5.51
N VAL A 74 -14.26 -13.08 -5.01
CA VAL A 74 -14.01 -13.96 -3.85
C VAL A 74 -12.88 -14.95 -4.14
N ARG A 75 -12.86 -15.56 -5.33
CA ARG A 75 -11.77 -16.45 -5.75
C ARG A 75 -10.43 -15.71 -5.79
N ARG A 76 -10.41 -14.47 -6.30
CA ARG A 76 -9.22 -13.62 -6.39
C ARG A 76 -8.75 -13.13 -5.02
N MET A 77 -9.67 -12.89 -4.08
CA MET A 77 -9.33 -12.64 -2.68
C MET A 77 -8.66 -13.86 -2.05
N ARG A 78 -9.21 -15.06 -2.27
CA ARG A 78 -8.66 -16.31 -1.72
C ARG A 78 -7.22 -16.59 -2.14
N ILE A 79 -6.86 -16.24 -3.37
CA ILE A 79 -5.48 -16.41 -3.89
C ILE A 79 -4.58 -15.19 -3.67
N GLY A 80 -5.07 -14.16 -2.96
CA GLY A 80 -4.31 -12.95 -2.64
C GLY A 80 -4.11 -11.98 -3.81
N GLN A 81 -4.82 -12.15 -4.93
CA GLN A 81 -4.72 -11.23 -6.07
C GLN A 81 -5.35 -9.87 -5.76
N ILE A 82 -6.43 -9.85 -4.97
CA ILE A 82 -7.04 -8.65 -4.39
C ILE A 82 -7.20 -8.84 -2.89
N GLN A 83 -7.30 -7.74 -2.14
CA GLN A 83 -7.38 -7.76 -0.68
C GLN A 83 -8.80 -7.47 -0.18
N ALA A 84 -9.63 -6.82 -1.00
CA ALA A 84 -11.00 -6.48 -0.64
C ALA A 84 -11.92 -6.49 -1.87
N ALA A 85 -13.23 -6.61 -1.62
CA ALA A 85 -14.26 -6.40 -2.61
C ALA A 85 -15.47 -5.67 -2.00
N MET A 86 -16.13 -4.82 -2.77
CA MET A 86 -17.44 -4.23 -2.47
C MET A 86 -18.43 -4.73 -3.52
N LEU A 87 -19.27 -5.67 -3.08
CA LEU A 87 -20.23 -6.41 -3.90
C LEU A 87 -21.61 -5.74 -3.85
#